data_AF-A0A9E4PXA5-F1
#
_entry.id   AF-A0A9E4PXA5-F1
#
_cell.length_a   1.000
_cell.length_b   1.000
_cell.length_c   1.000
_cell.angle_alpha   90.00
_cell.angle_beta   90.00
_cell.angle_gamma   90.00
#
_symmetry.space_group_name_H-M   'P 1'
#
loop_
_entity.id
_entity.type
_entity.pdbx_description
1 polymer ?
#
loop_
_entity_poly.entity_id
_entity_poly.type
_entity_poly.pdbx_seq_one_letter_code
_entity_poly.pdbx_strand_id
1 'polypeptide(L)' 'MGVEAEAALRHANSRFHGRFTGMENLSRRRDLDFRQLSLDEKEGLWQEIKESENPANQG' A
#
# COMPACT_ATOMS: atom_id res chain seq x y z
N MET A 1 -23.51 5.41 18.40
CA MET A 1 -22.99 4.64 17.26
C MET A 1 -22.20 5.58 16.36
N GLY A 2 -20.89 5.74 16.62
CA GLY A 2 -20.02 6.70 15.90
C GLY A 2 -18.54 6.38 16.05
N VAL A 3 -18.17 5.77 17.18
CA VAL A 3 -16.81 5.29 17.48
C VAL A 3 -16.33 4.22 16.49
N GLU A 4 -17.22 3.33 16.04
CA GLU A 4 -16.89 2.28 15.07
C GLU A 4 -16.52 2.82 13.69
N ALA A 5 -17.21 3.86 13.21
CA ALA A 5 -16.94 4.48 11.92
C ALA A 5 -15.59 5.21 11.91
N GLU A 6 -15.26 5.93 12.99
CA GLU A 6 -13.95 6.56 13.14
C GLU A 6 -12.83 5.54 13.26
N ALA A 7 -13.05 4.43 13.98
CA ALA A 7 -12.06 3.36 14.11
C ALA A 7 -11.80 2.68 12.75
N ALA A 8 -12.86 2.38 11.99
CA ALA A 8 -12.74 1.84 10.64
C ALA A 8 -12.00 2.81 9.70
N LEU A 9 -12.30 4.10 9.78
CA LEU A 9 -11.64 5.13 8.97
C LEU A 9 -10.15 5.26 9.33
N ARG A 10 -9.80 5.30 10.62
CA ARG A 10 -8.40 5.33 11.08
C ARG A 10 -7.64 4.09 10.62
N HIS A 11 -8.26 2.92 10.69
CA HIS A 11 -7.63 1.68 10.26
C HIS A 11 -7.43 1.63 8.74
N ALA A 12 -8.43 2.06 7.95
CA ALA A 12 -8.31 2.19 6.50
C ALA A 12 -7.23 3.18 6.09
N ASN A 13 -7.17 4.35 6.73
CA ASN A 13 -6.15 5.37 6.49
C ASN A 13 -4.75 4.84 6.83
N SER A 14 -4.59 4.15 7.96
CA SER A 14 -3.31 3.56 8.34
C SER A 14 -2.82 2.54 7.31
N ARG A 15 -3.72 1.67 6.81
CA ARG A 15 -3.40 0.70 5.75
C ARG A 15 -2.99 1.39 4.45
N PHE A 16 -3.71 2.43 4.04
CA PHE A 16 -3.36 3.19 2.84
C PHE A 16 -1.99 3.85 2.98
N HIS A 17 -1.73 4.46 4.13
CA HIS A 17 -0.48 5.16 4.39
C HIS A 17 0.72 4.19 4.45
N GLY A 18 0.54 3.02 5.06
CA GLY A 18 1.55 1.95 5.07
C GLY A 18 1.89 1.46 3.67
N ARG A 19 0.87 1.20 2.84
CA ARG A 19 1.07 0.75 1.46
C ARG A 19 1.72 1.81 0.59
N PHE A 20 1.27 3.06 0.68
CA PHE A 20 1.85 4.17 -0.07
C PHE A 20 3.33 4.36 0.27
N THR A 21 3.68 4.37 1.56
CA THR A 21 5.08 4.43 2.02
C THR A 21 5.87 3.22 1.53
N GLY A 22 5.24 2.04 1.49
CA GLY A 22 5.81 0.82 0.92
C GLY A 22 6.13 0.97 -0.57
N MET A 23 5.21 1.51 -1.36
CA MET A 23 5.39 1.75 -2.79
C MET A 23 6.53 2.75 -3.06
N GLU A 24 6.63 3.83 -2.29
CA GLU A 24 7.72 4.81 -2.40
C GLU A 24 9.08 4.16 -2.11
N ASN A 25 9.16 3.36 -1.04
CA ASN A 25 10.37 2.63 -0.69
C ASN A 25 10.74 1.59 -1.76
N LEU A 26 9.78 0.84 -2.27
CA LEU A 26 10.00 -0.16 -3.31
C LEU A 26 10.46 0.49 -4.62
N SER A 27 9.85 1.61 -5.00
CA SER A 27 10.27 2.39 -6.17
C SER A 27 11.70 2.90 -6.02
N ARG A 28 12.04 3.49 -4.86
CA ARG A 28 13.42 3.93 -4.57
C ARG A 28 14.43 2.78 -4.61
N ARG A 29 14.06 1.60 -4.10
CA ARG A 29 14.93 0.40 -4.17
C ARG A 29 15.16 -0.08 -5.59
N ARG A 30 14.18 0.13 -6.48
CA ARG A 30 14.24 -0.23 -7.90
C ARG A 30 14.79 0.90 -8.79
N ASP A 31 15.23 2.01 -8.19
CA ASP A 31 15.66 3.23 -8.89
C ASP A 31 14.59 3.80 -9.85
N LEU A 32 13.32 3.63 -9.48
CA LEU A 32 12.17 4.14 -10.21
C LEU A 32 11.69 5.47 -9.61
N ASP A 33 11.41 6.46 -10.45
CA ASP A 33 10.71 7.66 -10.03
C ASP A 33 9.21 7.36 -9.89
N PHE A 34 8.77 7.16 -8.65
CA PHE A 34 7.37 6.88 -8.30
C PHE A 34 6.38 7.88 -8.89
N ARG A 35 6.78 9.16 -9.08
CA ARG A 35 5.90 10.19 -9.64
C ARG A 35 5.66 9.99 -11.13
N GLN A 36 6.66 9.47 -11.85
CA GLN A 36 6.61 9.21 -13.29
C GLN A 36 5.90 7.90 -13.62
N LEU A 37 5.72 7.00 -12.65
CA LEU A 37 5.00 5.75 -12.86
C LEU A 37 3.54 6.00 -13.27
N SER A 38 3.09 5.22 -14.25
CA SER A 38 1.70 5.12 -14.66
C SER A 38 0.83 4.53 -13.54
N LEU A 39 -0.49 4.63 -13.70
CA LEU A 39 -1.44 4.02 -12.77
C LEU A 39 -1.27 2.49 -12.72
N ASP A 40 -1.00 1.85 -13.85
CA ASP A 40 -0.82 0.40 -13.91
C ASP A 40 0.46 -0.04 -13.20
N GLU A 41 1.56 0.71 -13.34
CA GLU A 41 2.80 0.44 -12.60
C GLU A 41 2.64 0.65 -11.10
N LYS A 42 1.91 1.71 -10.70
CA LYS A 42 1.56 1.96 -9.30
C LYS A 42 0.67 0.84 -8.74
N GLU A 43 -0.30 0.36 -9.51
CA GLU A 43 -1.15 -0.77 -9.13
C GLU A 43 -0.32 -2.05 -8.93
N GLY A 44 0.67 -2.31 -9.79
CA GLY A 44 1.60 -3.42 -9.62
C GLY A 44 2.37 -3.35 -8.29
N LEU A 45 2.93 -2.19 -7.96
CA LEU A 45 3.60 -1.97 -6.67
C LEU A 45 2.63 -2.12 -5.49
N TRP A 46 1.39 -1.66 -5.64
CA TRP A 46 0.36 -1.77 -4.61
C TRP A 46 0.01 -3.24 -4.31
N GLN A 47 -0.18 -4.06 -5.34
CA GLN A 47 -0.44 -5.50 -5.15
C GLN A 47 0.75 -6.20 -4.48
N GLU A 48 1.98 -5.89 -4.88
CA GLU A 48 3.18 -6.47 -4.28
C GLU A 48 3.32 -6.16 -2.77
N ILE A 49 3.04 -4.91 -2.36
CA ILE A 49 3.02 -4.55 -0.93
C ILE A 49 1.87 -5.28 -0.21
N LYS A 50 0.69 -5.35 -0.83
CA LYS A 50 -0.48 -6.04 -0.26
C LYS A 50 -0.20 -7.53 -0.02
N GLU A 51 0.50 -8.18 -0.93
CA GLU A 51 0.93 -9.58 -0.80
C GLU A 51 1.99 -9.74 0.29
N SER A 52 2.91 -8.78 0.41
CA SER A 52 3.94 -8.76 1.47
C SER A 52 3.34 -8.57 2.87
N GLU A 53 2.21 -7.86 3.00
CA GLU A 53 1.48 -7.69 4.26
C GLU A 53 0.71 -8.94 4.71
N ASN A 54 0.32 -9.82 3.77
CA ASN A 54 -0.46 -11.02 4.06
C ASN A 54 0.27 -12.28 3.57
N PRO A 55 1.35 -12.69 4.24
CA PRO A 55 2.10 -13.90 3.85
C PRO A 55 1.27 -15.19 3.94
N ALA A 56 0.09 -15.15 4.59
CA ALA A 56 -0.82 -16.29 4.75
C ALA A 56 -1.60 -16.67 3.48
N ASN A 57 -1.48 -15.94 2.37
CA ASN A 57 -2.06 -16.31 1.07
C ASN A 57 -1.04 -17.01 0.13
N GLN A 58 0.14 -17.38 0.65
CA GLN A 58 1.12 -18.21 -0.05
C GLN A 58 1.23 -19.57 0.67
N GLY A 59 0.27 -20.46 0.42
CA GLY A 59 0.23 -21.81 0.99
C GLY A 59 -1.11 -22.51 0.77
#